data_AF-A0A401U3D0-F1
#
_entry.id   AF-A0A401U3D0-F1
#
_cell.length_a   1.000
_cell.length_b   1.000
_cell.length_c   1.000
_cell.angle_alpha   90.00
_cell.angle_beta   90.00
_cell.angle_gamma   90.00
#
_symmetry.space_group_name_H-M   'P 1'
#
loop_
_entity.id
_entity.type
_entity.pdbx_description
1 polymer ?
#
loop_
_entity_poly.entity_id
_entity_poly.type
_entity_poly.pdbx_seq_one_letter_code
_entity_poly.pdbx_strand_id
1 'polypeptide(L)'
;MCVSACAYLFLGATDREVAPDSVLGVHNSRLMFVVHGHPPPQAVADFKRREMVSADRDRNLFLAAMGISRELSDLIRTVKFENLHVLTRPELYRFGIDTRPLPDTLWAVEKEARPYVRKIAQQKNGDGSAFRMMEWRLFCENKDRGRLMFVREFEEGRAGKST
;
A
#
# COMPACT_ATOMS: atom_id res chain seq x y z
N MET A 1 4.31 1.28 -8.09
CA MET A 1 3.09 1.84 -7.46
C MET A 1 1.88 1.19 -8.11
N CYS A 2 0.87 0.83 -7.32
CA CYS A 2 -0.41 0.37 -7.81
C CYS A 2 -1.56 1.16 -7.15
N VAL A 3 -2.41 1.77 -7.98
CA VAL A 3 -3.49 2.67 -7.58
C VAL A 3 -4.73 2.42 -8.40
N SER A 4 -5.90 2.70 -7.81
CA SER A 4 -7.19 2.59 -8.48
C SER A 4 -7.52 1.14 -8.89
N ALA A 5 -7.89 0.89 -10.16
CA ALA A 5 -8.28 -0.42 -10.67
C ALA A 5 -7.24 -1.52 -10.44
N CYS A 6 -5.94 -1.24 -10.57
CA CYS A 6 -4.93 -2.28 -10.34
C CYS A 6 -4.89 -2.72 -8.87
N ALA A 7 -5.29 -1.85 -7.92
CA ALA A 7 -5.33 -2.22 -6.51
C ALA A 7 -6.34 -3.37 -6.31
N TYR A 8 -7.50 -3.31 -6.97
CA TYR A 8 -8.47 -4.41 -6.92
C TYR A 8 -7.95 -5.70 -7.53
N LEU A 9 -7.16 -5.63 -8.61
CA LEU A 9 -6.49 -6.81 -9.17
C LEU A 9 -5.53 -7.43 -8.15
N PHE A 10 -4.71 -6.61 -7.49
CA PHE A 10 -3.80 -7.05 -6.44
C PHE A 10 -4.54 -7.65 -5.23
N LEU A 11 -5.64 -7.03 -4.81
CA LEU A 11 -6.46 -7.51 -3.68
C LEU A 11 -7.11 -8.87 -3.97
N GLY A 12 -7.26 -9.24 -5.25
CA GLY A 12 -7.76 -10.54 -5.68
C GLY A 12 -6.73 -11.68 -5.66
N ALA A 13 -5.46 -11.39 -5.34
CA ALA A 13 -4.41 -12.40 -5.29
C ALA A 13 -4.54 -13.30 -4.05
N THR A 14 -4.18 -14.59 -4.21
CA THR A 14 -4.12 -15.55 -3.09
C THR A 14 -3.13 -15.10 -2.02
N ASP A 15 -1.95 -14.65 -2.46
CA ASP A 15 -0.91 -14.08 -1.62
C ASP A 15 -0.71 -12.60 -1.97
N ARG A 16 -0.66 -11.77 -0.95
CA ARG A 16 -0.62 -10.31 -1.09
C ARG A 16 0.61 -9.76 -0.38
N GLU A 17 1.62 -9.45 -1.16
CA GLU A 17 2.90 -8.97 -0.68
C GLU A 17 3.17 -7.56 -1.17
N VAL A 18 3.21 -6.60 -0.25
CA VAL A 18 3.58 -5.22 -0.55
C VAL A 18 4.96 -4.97 0.03
N ALA A 19 5.99 -4.85 -0.81
CA ALA A 19 7.34 -4.53 -0.36
C ALA A 19 7.40 -3.14 0.33
N PRO A 20 8.35 -2.89 1.26
CA PRO A 20 8.50 -1.60 1.95
C PRO A 20 8.67 -0.37 1.05
N ASP A 21 9.21 -0.56 -0.15
CA ASP A 21 9.45 0.48 -1.17
C ASP A 21 8.32 0.55 -2.23
N SER A 22 7.27 -0.26 -2.05
CA SER A 22 6.12 -0.31 -2.95
C SER A 22 4.94 0.46 -2.37
N VAL A 23 4.17 1.08 -3.26
CA VAL A 23 3.00 1.89 -2.90
C VAL A 23 1.74 1.22 -3.42
N LEU A 24 0.80 0.94 -2.51
CA LEU A 24 -0.58 0.60 -2.80
C LEU A 24 -1.47 1.77 -2.36
N GLY A 25 -2.34 2.23 -3.24
CA GLY A 25 -3.19 3.38 -2.95
C GLY A 25 -4.62 3.20 -3.44
N VAL A 26 -5.52 3.92 -2.79
CA VAL A 26 -6.96 3.80 -3.01
C VAL A 26 -7.63 5.16 -3.08
N HIS A 27 -8.74 5.22 -3.82
CA HIS A 27 -9.63 6.37 -3.91
C HIS A 27 -11.02 5.89 -4.34
N ASN A 28 -12.05 6.72 -4.18
CA ASN A 28 -13.40 6.37 -4.63
C ASN A 28 -13.49 6.36 -6.17
N SER A 29 -14.38 5.53 -6.71
CA SER A 29 -14.57 5.41 -8.16
C SER A 29 -15.27 6.64 -8.74
N ARG A 30 -14.83 7.06 -9.93
CA ARG A 30 -15.59 7.99 -10.78
C ARG A 30 -16.35 7.18 -11.82
N LEU A 31 -17.68 7.14 -11.71
CA LEU A 31 -18.50 6.53 -12.75
C LEU A 31 -18.75 7.54 -13.89
N MET A 32 -18.30 7.17 -15.08
CA MET A 32 -18.50 7.93 -16.32
C MET A 32 -19.54 7.20 -17.18
N PHE A 33 -20.59 7.91 -17.54
CA PHE A 33 -21.70 7.36 -18.32
C PHE A 33 -21.76 8.04 -19.68
N VAL A 34 -21.93 7.24 -20.73
CA VAL A 34 -22.32 7.74 -22.05
C VAL A 34 -23.84 7.86 -22.04
N VAL A 35 -24.33 9.09 -22.18
CA VAL A 35 -25.76 9.38 -22.22
C VAL A 35 -26.15 9.62 -23.67
N HIS A 36 -27.09 8.84 -24.18
CA HIS A 36 -27.66 9.02 -25.51
C HIS A 36 -28.99 9.77 -25.42
N GLY A 37 -29.25 10.64 -26.41
CA GLY A 37 -30.45 11.49 -26.44
C GLY A 37 -30.41 12.64 -25.43
N HIS A 38 -31.59 13.15 -25.06
CA HIS A 38 -31.75 14.30 -24.16
C HIS A 38 -32.61 13.96 -22.95
N PRO A 39 -32.21 13.00 -22.09
CA PRO A 39 -32.98 12.68 -20.89
C PRO A 39 -32.98 13.87 -19.92
N PRO A 40 -34.03 14.00 -19.09
CA PRO A 40 -34.07 15.02 -18.06
C PRO A 40 -32.83 14.93 -17.13
N PRO A 41 -32.21 16.06 -16.73
CA PRO A 41 -31.02 16.05 -15.88
C PRO A 41 -31.21 15.26 -14.57
N GLN A 42 -32.41 15.31 -13.99
CA GLN A 42 -32.77 14.57 -12.79
C GLN A 42 -32.70 13.05 -13.01
N ALA A 43 -33.16 12.56 -14.17
CA ALA A 43 -33.11 11.13 -14.49
C ALA A 43 -31.66 10.63 -14.58
N VAL A 44 -30.77 11.44 -15.17
CA VAL A 44 -29.32 11.14 -15.22
C VAL A 44 -28.71 11.15 -13.83
N ALA A 45 -29.05 12.14 -12.99
CA ALA A 45 -28.54 12.24 -11.62
C ALA A 45 -28.98 11.05 -10.76
N ASP A 46 -30.24 10.63 -10.85
CA ASP A 46 -30.76 9.50 -10.08
C ASP A 46 -30.21 8.17 -10.59
N PHE A 47 -29.99 8.02 -11.90
CA PHE A 47 -29.26 6.87 -12.45
C PHE A 47 -27.83 6.80 -11.89
N LYS A 48 -27.06 7.88 -11.99
CA LYS A 48 -25.70 7.97 -11.41
C LYS A 48 -25.68 7.56 -9.94
N ARG A 49 -26.65 8.03 -9.16
CA ARG A 49 -26.75 7.73 -7.73
C ARG A 49 -26.98 6.23 -7.47
N ARG A 50 -27.89 5.59 -8.23
CA ARG A 50 -28.16 4.15 -8.13
C ARG A 50 -26.93 3.32 -8.50
N GLU A 51 -26.25 3.69 -9.58
CA GLU A 51 -25.05 2.98 -10.04
C GLU A 51 -23.90 3.09 -9.04
N MET A 52 -23.71 4.26 -8.41
CA MET A 52 -22.74 4.40 -7.31
C MET A 52 -23.04 3.48 -6.14
N VAL A 53 -24.31 3.31 -5.77
CA VAL A 53 -24.72 2.39 -4.69
C VAL A 53 -24.45 0.92 -5.09
N SER A 54 -24.72 0.54 -6.33
CA SER A 54 -24.39 -0.81 -6.81
C SER A 54 -22.89 -1.06 -6.82
N ALA A 55 -22.09 -0.12 -7.33
CA ALA A 55 -20.64 -0.23 -7.35
C ALA A 55 -20.04 -0.33 -5.93
N ASP A 56 -20.56 0.43 -4.97
CA ASP A 56 -20.18 0.33 -3.56
C ASP A 56 -20.51 -1.05 -2.98
N ARG A 57 -21.68 -1.61 -3.30
CA ARG A 57 -22.08 -2.95 -2.87
C ARG A 57 -21.17 -4.02 -3.44
N ASP A 58 -20.91 -3.97 -4.74
CA ASP A 58 -20.11 -4.99 -5.44
C ASP A 58 -18.66 -4.95 -4.96
N ARG A 59 -18.11 -3.75 -4.70
CA ARG A 59 -16.84 -3.57 -4.00
C ARG A 59 -16.84 -4.25 -2.64
N ASN A 60 -17.85 -4.01 -1.80
CA ASN A 60 -17.90 -4.58 -0.46
C ASN A 60 -17.95 -6.12 -0.49
N LEU A 61 -18.73 -6.69 -1.42
CA LEU A 61 -18.78 -8.15 -1.62
C LEU A 61 -17.43 -8.70 -2.03
N PHE A 62 -16.75 -8.04 -2.96
CA PHE A 62 -15.40 -8.42 -3.38
C PHE A 62 -14.40 -8.39 -2.22
N LEU A 63 -14.34 -7.29 -1.47
CA LEU A 63 -13.41 -7.15 -0.33
C LEU A 63 -13.68 -8.21 0.73
N ALA A 64 -14.96 -8.45 1.07
CA ALA A 64 -15.33 -9.48 2.03
C ALA A 64 -14.92 -10.88 1.55
N ALA A 65 -15.13 -11.20 0.26
CA ALA A 65 -14.72 -12.47 -0.32
C ALA A 65 -13.20 -12.69 -0.26
N MET A 66 -12.41 -11.62 -0.36
CA MET A 66 -10.94 -11.66 -0.27
C MET A 66 -10.42 -11.62 1.19
N GLY A 67 -11.31 -11.63 2.19
CA GLY A 67 -10.94 -11.55 3.60
C GLY A 67 -10.37 -10.18 4.01
N ILE A 68 -10.73 -9.11 3.29
CA ILE A 68 -10.30 -7.75 3.56
C ILE A 68 -11.33 -7.04 4.43
N SER A 69 -10.84 -6.28 5.41
CA SER A 69 -11.69 -5.51 6.32
C SER A 69 -12.60 -4.52 5.58
N ARG A 70 -13.86 -4.43 6.01
CA ARG A 70 -14.84 -3.44 5.55
C ARG A 70 -14.34 -2.00 5.72
N GLU A 71 -13.49 -1.77 6.71
CA GLU A 71 -12.89 -0.47 7.01
C GLU A 71 -12.12 0.11 5.81
N LEU A 72 -11.59 -0.74 4.92
CA LEU A 72 -10.99 -0.27 3.66
C LEU A 72 -12.01 0.40 2.75
N SER A 73 -13.22 -0.15 2.62
CA SER A 73 -14.26 0.49 1.82
C SER A 73 -14.78 1.78 2.47
N ASP A 74 -14.83 1.83 3.80
CA ASP A 74 -15.20 3.07 4.51
C ASP A 74 -14.16 4.16 4.23
N LEU A 75 -12.86 3.83 4.27
CA LEU A 75 -11.78 4.73 3.87
C LEU A 75 -11.90 5.16 2.39
N ILE A 76 -12.09 4.22 1.47
CA ILE A 76 -12.23 4.52 0.04
C ILE A 76 -13.32 5.57 -0.21
N ARG A 77 -14.45 5.48 0.51
CA ARG A 77 -15.58 6.42 0.35
C ARG A 77 -15.26 7.85 0.82
N THR A 78 -14.29 8.05 1.71
CA THR A 78 -13.89 9.40 2.16
C THR A 78 -12.91 10.07 1.19
N VAL A 79 -12.24 9.29 0.34
CA VAL A 79 -11.22 9.78 -0.60
C VAL A 79 -11.87 10.08 -1.95
N LYS A 80 -11.97 11.36 -2.30
CA LYS A 80 -12.45 11.80 -3.62
C LYS A 80 -11.63 11.15 -4.75
N PHE A 81 -12.24 10.96 -5.92
CA PHE A 81 -11.56 10.29 -7.04
C PHE A 81 -10.37 11.08 -7.61
N GLU A 82 -10.34 12.40 -7.40
CA GLU A 82 -9.23 13.28 -7.77
C GLU A 82 -8.05 13.20 -6.78
N ASN A 83 -8.28 12.63 -5.60
CA ASN A 83 -7.30 12.49 -4.55
C ASN A 83 -6.81 11.05 -4.45
N LEU A 84 -5.73 10.86 -3.71
CA LEU A 84 -5.13 9.57 -3.46
C LEU A 84 -4.85 9.39 -1.98
N HIS A 85 -5.31 8.27 -1.40
CA HIS A 85 -4.82 7.79 -0.12
C HIS A 85 -3.82 6.66 -0.34
N VAL A 86 -2.57 6.88 0.03
CA VAL A 86 -1.54 5.83 0.06
C VAL A 86 -1.71 5.04 1.35
N LEU A 87 -1.89 3.72 1.22
CA LEU A 87 -2.04 2.85 2.38
C LEU A 87 -0.71 2.74 3.12
N THR A 88 -0.74 3.05 4.41
CA THR A 88 0.38 2.88 5.32
C THR A 88 0.57 1.40 5.66
N ARG A 89 1.76 1.04 6.19
CA ARG A 89 2.01 -0.34 6.62
C ARG A 89 1.02 -0.82 7.71
N PRO A 90 0.69 -0.03 8.75
CA PRO A 90 -0.36 -0.39 9.70
C PRO A 90 -1.74 -0.59 9.05
N GLU A 91 -2.09 0.21 8.03
CA GLU A 91 -3.34 0.02 7.30
C GLU A 91 -3.36 -1.26 6.47
N LEU A 92 -2.27 -1.56 5.75
CA LEU A 92 -2.13 -2.83 5.03
C LEU A 92 -2.31 -4.03 5.96
N TYR A 93 -1.73 -3.97 7.16
CA TYR A 93 -1.87 -5.01 8.18
C TYR A 93 -3.30 -5.07 8.74
N ARG A 94 -3.84 -3.95 9.22
CA ARG A 94 -5.17 -3.83 9.84
C ARG A 94 -6.29 -4.24 8.88
N PHE A 95 -6.18 -3.87 7.61
CA PHE A 95 -7.17 -4.24 6.60
C PHE A 95 -7.06 -5.70 6.15
N GLY A 96 -6.04 -6.45 6.59
CA GLY A 96 -5.81 -7.82 6.16
C GLY A 96 -5.32 -7.91 4.72
N ILE A 97 -4.56 -6.91 4.24
CA ILE A 97 -3.97 -6.88 2.90
C ILE A 97 -2.61 -7.57 2.89
N ASP A 98 -1.65 -7.10 3.68
CA ASP A 98 -0.34 -7.74 3.88
C ASP A 98 -0.11 -7.85 5.39
N THR A 99 -0.24 -9.07 5.92
CA THR A 99 -0.20 -9.36 7.36
C THR A 99 1.14 -9.92 7.81
N ARG A 100 2.16 -9.94 6.93
CA ARG A 100 3.47 -10.48 7.27
C ARG A 100 4.09 -9.66 8.41
N PRO A 101 4.75 -10.30 9.39
CA PRO A 101 5.40 -9.60 10.49
C PRO A 101 6.71 -8.92 10.08
N LEU A 102 7.27 -9.31 8.93
CA LEU A 102 8.54 -8.82 8.40
C LEU A 102 8.52 -8.67 6.87
N PRO A 103 7.66 -7.82 6.28
CA PRO A 103 7.71 -7.53 4.84
C PRO A 103 9.06 -6.91 4.47
N ASP A 104 9.64 -7.39 3.39
CA ASP A 104 10.95 -6.99 2.90
C ASP A 104 10.95 -6.73 1.39
N THR A 105 12.04 -6.12 0.92
CA THR A 105 12.34 -5.96 -0.49
C THR A 105 13.15 -7.16 -0.99
N LEU A 106 13.27 -7.30 -2.30
CA LEU A 106 14.36 -8.07 -2.88
C LEU A 106 15.71 -7.39 -2.56
N TRP A 107 16.79 -8.16 -2.68
CA TRP A 107 18.13 -7.60 -2.65
C TRP A 107 18.35 -6.73 -3.90
N ALA A 108 18.83 -5.51 -3.71
CA ALA A 108 19.09 -4.54 -4.77
C ALA A 108 20.53 -4.03 -4.70
N VAL A 109 21.15 -3.75 -5.85
CA VAL A 109 22.50 -3.19 -5.91
C VAL A 109 22.43 -1.66 -5.89
N GLU A 110 23.08 -1.06 -4.90
CA GLU A 110 23.29 0.38 -4.81
C GLU A 110 24.60 0.77 -5.48
N LYS A 111 24.52 1.75 -6.38
CA LYS A 111 25.64 2.18 -7.24
C LYS A 111 26.30 3.47 -6.75
N GLU A 112 26.40 3.64 -5.43
CA GLU A 112 27.14 4.75 -4.82
C GLU A 112 28.66 4.64 -5.06
N ALA A 113 29.43 5.63 -4.61
CA ALA A 113 30.89 5.65 -4.72
C ALA A 113 31.56 4.37 -4.17
N ARG A 114 30.95 3.73 -3.16
CA ARG A 114 31.25 2.36 -2.73
C ARG A 114 29.99 1.49 -2.91
N PRO A 115 29.91 0.68 -3.98
CA PRO A 115 28.73 -0.15 -4.23
C PRO A 115 28.47 -1.16 -3.11
N TYR A 116 27.20 -1.43 -2.85
CA TYR A 116 26.75 -2.44 -1.89
C TYR A 116 25.42 -3.05 -2.33
N VAL A 117 25.10 -4.23 -1.81
CA VAL A 117 23.78 -4.83 -1.98
C VAL A 117 22.95 -4.48 -0.76
N ARG A 118 21.77 -3.89 -0.94
CA ARG A 118 20.86 -3.55 0.15
C ARG A 118 19.60 -4.40 0.14
N LYS A 119 18.98 -4.55 1.30
CA LYS A 119 17.64 -5.09 1.47
C LYS A 119 16.94 -4.33 2.59
N ILE A 120 15.74 -3.84 2.31
CA ILE A 120 14.92 -3.08 3.27
C ILE A 120 13.86 -4.02 3.83
N ALA A 121 13.58 -3.92 5.11
CA ALA A 121 12.48 -4.62 5.76
C ALA A 121 11.74 -3.70 6.73
N GLN A 122 10.48 -4.03 7.01
CA GLN A 122 9.70 -3.41 8.07
C GLN A 122 9.31 -4.49 9.09
N GLN A 123 9.66 -4.31 10.36
CA GLN A 123 9.29 -5.22 11.42
C GLN A 123 8.04 -4.73 12.15
N LYS A 124 7.03 -5.59 12.26
CA LYS A 124 5.81 -5.33 13.03
C LYS A 124 6.16 -5.12 14.51
N ASN A 125 5.66 -4.04 15.11
CA ASN A 125 5.74 -3.79 16.55
C ASN A 125 4.39 -4.10 17.21
N GLY A 126 4.40 -4.81 18.34
CA GLY A 126 3.22 -5.06 19.16
C GLY A 126 2.03 -5.63 18.36
N ASP A 127 0.90 -4.93 18.43
CA ASP A 127 -0.35 -5.32 17.79
C ASP A 127 -0.38 -5.09 16.27
N GLY A 128 0.55 -4.31 15.71
CA GLY A 128 0.60 -3.94 14.29
C GLY A 128 0.20 -2.49 14.01
N SER A 129 -0.01 -1.68 15.06
CA SER A 129 -0.20 -0.23 14.94
C SER A 129 1.05 0.51 14.44
N ALA A 130 2.24 -0.08 14.58
CA ALA A 130 3.50 0.49 14.15
C ALA A 130 4.43 -0.54 13.53
N PHE A 131 5.28 -0.09 12.62
CA PHE A 131 6.31 -0.90 11.99
C PHE A 131 7.64 -0.16 12.00
N ARG A 132 8.72 -0.86 12.34
CA ARG A 132 10.08 -0.31 12.38
C ARG A 132 10.80 -0.62 11.08
N MET A 133 11.38 0.37 10.41
CA MET A 133 12.22 0.12 9.24
C MET A 133 13.60 -0.41 9.64
N MET A 134 14.11 -1.31 8.82
CA MET A 134 15.41 -1.93 8.97
C MET A 134 16.04 -2.08 7.60
N GLU A 135 17.37 -2.07 7.57
CA GLU A 135 18.12 -2.24 6.34
C GLU A 135 19.32 -3.15 6.58
N TRP A 136 19.51 -4.12 5.69
CA TRP A 136 20.75 -4.86 5.55
C TRP A 136 21.57 -4.29 4.41
N ARG A 137 22.86 -4.06 4.63
CA ARG A 137 23.81 -3.63 3.61
C ARG A 137 24.97 -4.62 3.55
N LEU A 138 25.16 -5.25 2.40
CA LEU A 138 26.25 -6.17 2.15
C LEU A 138 27.30 -5.49 1.26
N PHE A 139 28.49 -5.29 1.81
CA PHE A 139 29.63 -4.75 1.09
C PHE A 139 30.60 -5.86 0.72
N CYS A 140 31.15 -5.82 -0.49
CA CYS A 140 32.38 -6.54 -0.79
C CYS A 140 33.56 -5.75 -0.20
N GLU A 141 34.36 -6.38 0.66
CA GLU A 141 35.58 -5.75 1.17
C GLU A 141 36.78 -6.14 0.33
N ASN A 142 36.87 -7.41 -0.05
CA ASN A 142 37.84 -7.95 -0.99
C ASN A 142 37.26 -9.21 -1.65
N LYS A 143 38.07 -9.93 -2.43
CA LYS A 143 37.66 -11.13 -3.17
C LYS A 143 37.11 -12.28 -2.29
N ASP A 144 37.51 -12.35 -1.02
CA ASP A 144 37.20 -13.48 -0.13
C ASP A 144 36.41 -13.04 1.13
N ARG A 145 36.10 -11.74 1.27
CA ARG A 145 35.42 -11.19 2.45
C ARG A 145 34.34 -10.19 2.06
N GLY A 146 33.16 -10.41 2.63
CA GLY A 146 32.05 -9.46 2.64
C GLY A 146 31.76 -8.99 4.06
N ARG A 147 31.23 -7.77 4.18
CA ARG A 147 30.74 -7.21 5.44
C ARG A 147 29.24 -7.01 5.33
N LEU A 148 28.48 -7.76 6.13
CA LEU A 148 27.05 -7.54 6.30
C LEU A 148 26.84 -6.56 7.47
N MET A 149 26.33 -5.39 7.16
CA MET A 149 25.91 -4.39 8.12
C MET A 149 24.40 -4.44 8.28
N PHE A 150 23.94 -4.16 9.49
CA PHE A 150 22.53 -4.04 9.82
C PHE A 150 22.26 -2.66 10.41
N VAL A 151 21.44 -1.88 9.73
CA VAL A 151 21.01 -0.55 10.13
C VAL A 151 19.58 -0.69 10.64
N ARG A 152 19.37 -0.42 11.92
CA ARG A 152 18.03 -0.28 12.48
C ARG A 152 17.67 1.19 12.51
N GLU A 153 16.51 1.56 11.97
CA GLU A 153 16.00 2.92 12.12
C GLU A 153 15.80 3.21 13.61
N PHE A 154 16.35 4.33 14.07
CA PHE A 154 16.01 4.98 15.34
C PHE A 154 14.80 5.86 15.06
N GLU A 155 13.85 5.93 16.00
CA GLU A 155 12.70 6.83 15.90
C GLU A 155 13.15 8.22 15.42
N GLU A 156 12.60 8.68 14.29
CA GLU A 156 12.70 10.08 13.85
C GLU A 156 12.16 10.96 14.99
N GLY A 157 13.07 11.51 15.79
CA GLY A 157 12.73 12.27 17.00
C GLY A 157 13.80 12.28 18.10
N ARG A 158 14.81 11.39 18.06
CA ARG A 158 15.94 11.39 19.01
C ARG A 158 17.31 11.50 18.37
N ALA A 159 17.44 12.36 17.35
CA ALA A 159 18.74 12.93 17.02
C ALA A 159 19.13 13.96 18.11
N GLY A 160 19.37 13.46 19.33
CA GLY A 160 20.16 14.18 20.31
C GLY A 160 21.55 14.36 19.69
N LYS A 161 21.97 15.62 19.55
CA LYS A 161 23.36 15.96 19.27
C LYS A 161 24.24 15.18 20.24
N SER A 162 25.01 14.23 19.73
CA SER A 162 26.19 13.76 20.45
C SER A 162 27.33 14.68 20.05
N THR A 163 27.90 15.29 21.08
CA THR A 163 29.12 16.11 21.17
C THR A 163 30.23 15.73 20.21
#